data_AF-A0A259KTV1-F1
#
_entry.id   AF-A0A259KTV1-F1
#
_cell.length_a   1.000
_cell.length_b   1.000
_cell.length_c   1.000
_cell.angle_alpha   90.00
_cell.angle_beta   90.00
_cell.angle_gamma   90.00
#
_symmetry.space_group_name_H-M   'P 1'
#
loop_
_entity.id
_entity.type
_entity.pdbx_description
1 polymer ?
#
loop_
_entity_poly.entity_id
_entity_poly.type
_entity_poly.pdbx_seq_one_letter_code
_entity_poly.pdbx_strand_id
1 'polypeptide(L)' 'MSRISSLSNPFLLGFDEVERVLDRVTKGAEGYPPYNVERIDSSTGAPLRLRITLAVAGFTVEQLDVTLEE' A
#
# COMPACT_ATOMS: atom_id res chain seq x y z
N MET A 1 9.52 13.77 10.01
CA MET A 1 10.30 13.09 11.07
C MET A 1 11.48 12.41 10.40
N SER A 2 12.71 12.79 10.75
CA SER A 2 13.92 12.14 10.22
C SER A 2 14.02 10.74 10.82
N ARG A 3 14.01 9.68 10.00
CA ARG A 3 14.33 8.34 10.50
C ARG A 3 15.84 8.24 10.63
N ILE A 4 16.29 8.02 11.85
CA ILE A 4 17.67 7.69 12.18
C ILE A 4 18.02 6.38 11.46
N SER A 5 18.90 6.46 10.46
CA SER A 5 19.46 5.29 9.78
C SER A 5 20.50 4.62 10.69
N SER A 6 20.05 3.79 11.63
CA SER A 6 20.91 3.01 12.53
C SER A 6 21.52 1.75 11.89
N LEU A 7 21.81 1.74 10.59
CA LEU A 7 22.32 0.56 9.89
C LEU A 7 23.63 0.79 9.10
N SER A 8 24.33 1.89 9.32
CA SER A 8 25.68 2.10 8.78
C SER A 8 26.73 1.31 9.56
N ASN A 9 26.76 -0.02 9.41
CA ASN A 9 27.84 -0.86 9.93
C ASN A 9 28.77 -1.28 8.77
N PRO A 10 30.08 -0.98 8.82
CA PRO A 10 31.04 -1.25 7.73
C PRO A 10 31.31 -2.73 7.38
N PHE A 11 30.58 -3.68 7.99
CA PHE A 11 30.73 -5.12 7.76
C PHE A 11 29.58 -5.75 6.94
N LEU A 12 28.64 -4.95 6.44
CA LEU A 12 27.47 -5.45 5.70
C LEU A 12 27.77 -5.69 4.21
N LEU A 13 28.75 -6.56 3.90
CA LEU A 13 28.98 -7.02 2.53
C LEU A 13 27.83 -7.97 2.11
N GLY A 14 27.04 -7.56 1.13
CA GLY A 14 25.88 -8.32 0.61
C GLY A 14 24.50 -7.76 0.98
N PHE A 15 24.43 -6.64 1.69
CA PHE A 15 23.15 -5.97 2.03
C PHE A 15 22.73 -4.91 0.99
N ASP A 16 23.59 -4.57 0.03
CA ASP A 16 23.27 -3.65 -1.08
C ASP A 16 22.06 -4.13 -1.90
N GLU A 17 21.92 -5.45 -2.06
CA GLU A 17 20.80 -6.05 -2.80
C GLU A 17 19.50 -6.01 -1.98
N VAL A 18 19.60 -6.17 -0.65
CA VAL A 18 18.48 -6.02 0.27
C VAL A 18 17.99 -4.57 0.32
N GLU A 19 18.91 -3.60 0.36
CA GLU A 19 18.56 -2.18 0.29
C GLU A 19 17.87 -1.84 -1.03
N ARG A 20 18.36 -2.35 -2.17
CA ARG A 20 17.71 -2.14 -3.49
C ARG A 20 16.32 -2.77 -3.58
N VAL A 21 16.10 -3.92 -2.95
CA VAL A 21 14.77 -4.53 -2.87
C VAL A 21 13.86 -3.70 -1.97
N LEU A 22 14.36 -3.23 -0.83
CA LEU A 22 13.60 -2.35 0.08
C LEU A 22 13.21 -1.04 -0.59
N ASP A 23 14.13 -0.41 -1.33
CA ASP A 23 13.89 0.81 -2.13
C ASP A 23 12.87 0.60 -3.26
N ARG A 24 12.75 -0.62 -3.81
CA ARG A 24 11.69 -0.94 -4.78
C ARG A 24 10.34 -1.17 -4.11
N VAL A 25 10.32 -1.78 -2.93
CA VAL A 25 9.09 -2.00 -2.15
C VAL A 25 8.54 -0.66 -1.64
N THR A 26 9.40 0.27 -1.21
CA THR A 26 8.98 1.61 -0.78
C THR A 26 8.45 2.47 -1.94
N LYS A 27 8.95 2.28 -3.17
CA LYS A 27 8.42 2.93 -4.38
C LYS A 27 7.01 2.45 -4.77
N GLY A 28 6.52 1.36 -4.21
CA GLY A 28 5.12 0.91 -4.38
C GLY A 28 4.09 1.78 -3.64
N ALA A 29 4.54 2.79 -2.88
CA ALA A 29 3.70 3.67 -2.06
C ALA A 29 3.36 5.02 -2.73
N GLU A 30 3.36 5.11 -4.07
CA GLU A 30 2.99 6.36 -4.78
C GLU A 30 1.49 6.49 -5.11
N GLY A 31 0.64 5.58 -4.61
CA GLY A 31 -0.82 5.71 -4.73
C GLY A 31 -1.39 6.58 -3.62
N TYR A 32 -1.61 7.88 -3.89
CA TYR A 32 -2.53 8.68 -3.07
C TYR A 32 -3.92 8.65 -3.72
N PRO A 33 -4.99 8.41 -2.95
CA PRO A 33 -5.01 8.13 -1.50
C PRO A 33 -4.49 6.72 -1.17
N PRO A 34 -3.89 6.49 0.02
CA PRO A 34 -3.45 5.15 0.39
C PRO A 34 -4.68 4.24 0.55
N TYR A 35 -4.56 3.01 0.06
CA TYR A 35 -5.67 2.07 0.03
C TYR A 35 -5.25 0.63 0.33
N ASN A 36 -6.22 -0.15 0.79
CA ASN A 36 -6.13 -1.60 0.97
C ASN A 36 -7.17 -2.30 0.08
N VAL A 37 -6.81 -3.45 -0.48
CA VAL A 37 -7.74 -4.33 -1.20
C VAL A 37 -7.73 -5.70 -0.53
N GLU A 38 -8.88 -6.13 -0.06
CA GLU A 38 -9.07 -7.40 0.64
C GLU A 38 -10.04 -8.27 -0.15
N ARG A 39 -9.74 -9.56 -0.27
CA ARG A 39 -10.71 -10.56 -0.71
C ARG A 39 -11.50 -11.03 0.50
N ILE A 40 -12.81 -10.92 0.42
CA ILE A 40 -13.70 -11.43 1.47
C ILE A 40 -14.12 -12.84 1.09
N ASP A 41 -14.06 -13.76 2.05
CA ASP A 41 -14.51 -15.13 1.85
C ASP A 41 -15.96 -15.15 1.38
N SER A 42 -16.18 -15.79 0.23
CA SER A 42 -17.52 -16.05 -0.29
C SER A 42 -17.99 -17.40 0.24
N SER A 43 -19.18 -17.45 0.81
CA SER A 43 -19.87 -18.72 1.08
C SER A 43 -20.02 -19.51 -0.21
N THR A 44 -20.07 -20.84 -0.13
CA THR A 44 -20.20 -21.73 -1.30
C THR A 44 -21.35 -21.26 -2.21
N GLY A 45 -21.04 -20.92 -3.47
CA GLY A 45 -22.01 -20.41 -4.45
C GLY A 45 -22.18 -18.88 -4.50
N ALA A 46 -21.52 -18.11 -3.64
CA ALA A 46 -21.56 -16.65 -3.69
C ALA A 46 -20.49 -16.07 -4.64
N PRO A 47 -20.77 -14.92 -5.28
CA PRO A 47 -19.81 -14.24 -6.14
C PRO A 47 -18.58 -13.77 -5.34
N LEU A 48 -17.46 -13.58 -6.05
CA LEU A 48 -16.25 -12.98 -5.49
C LEU A 48 -16.58 -11.60 -4.92
N ARG A 49 -16.15 -11.34 -3.69
CA ARG A 49 -16.27 -10.03 -3.05
C ARG A 49 -14.90 -9.45 -2.77
N LEU A 50 -14.71 -8.22 -3.20
CA LEU A 50 -13.56 -7.40 -2.86
C LEU A 50 -14.00 -6.28 -1.94
N ARG A 51 -13.17 -5.94 -0.96
CA ARG A 51 -13.32 -4.76 -0.11
C ARG A 51 -12.15 -3.84 -0.37
N ILE A 52 -12.45 -2.62 -0.81
CA ILE A 52 -11.47 -1.57 -1.05
C ILE A 52 -11.65 -0.52 0.04
N THR A 53 -10.58 -0.20 0.77
CA THR A 53 -10.58 0.82 1.82
C THR A 53 -9.60 1.91 1.43
N LEU A 54 -10.02 3.17 1.40
CA LEU A 54 -9.18 4.32 1.03
C LEU A 54 -9.17 5.36 2.15
N ALA A 55 -8.03 5.99 2.41
CA ALA A 55 -7.94 7.08 3.38
C ALA A 55 -8.18 8.45 2.71
N VAL A 56 -9.36 9.02 2.89
CA VAL A 56 -9.81 10.26 2.21
C VAL A 56 -9.99 11.44 3.17
N ALA A 57 -9.05 11.63 4.09
CA ALA A 57 -9.10 12.75 5.03
C ALA A 57 -9.12 14.11 4.30
N GLY A 58 -9.96 15.04 4.77
CA GLY A 58 -10.11 16.37 4.19
C GLY A 58 -11.23 16.51 3.16
N PHE A 59 -11.97 15.43 2.86
CA PHE A 59 -13.13 15.44 1.98
C PHE A 59 -14.41 15.15 2.77
N THR A 60 -15.51 15.81 2.40
CA THR A 60 -16.86 15.44 2.84
C THR A 60 -17.45 14.37 1.92
N VAL A 61 -18.53 13.73 2.34
CA VAL A 61 -19.16 12.66 1.55
C VAL A 61 -19.64 13.17 0.19
N GLU A 62 -20.11 14.41 0.12
CA GLU A 62 -20.62 15.05 -1.10
C GLU A 62 -19.50 15.36 -2.11
N GLN A 63 -18.23 15.31 -1.69
CA GLN A 63 -17.06 15.53 -2.54
C GLN A 63 -16.46 14.21 -3.07
N LEU A 64 -17.01 13.07 -2.67
CA LEU A 64 -16.51 11.74 -3.05
C LEU A 64 -17.49 11.07 -4.01
N ASP A 65 -16.98 10.58 -5.13
CA ASP A 65 -17.72 9.81 -6.11
C ASP A 65 -16.99 8.49 -6.42
N VAL A 66 -17.76 7.43 -6.69
CA VAL A 66 -17.23 6.11 -6.99
C VAL A 66 -17.85 5.61 -8.29
N THR A 67 -17.02 5.46 -9.31
CA THR A 67 -17.41 4.97 -10.63
C THR A 67 -16.71 3.64 -10.95
N LEU A 68 -17.35 2.84 -11.79
CA LEU A 68 -16.77 1.63 -12.37
C LEU A 68 -16.59 1.87 -13.87
N GLU A 69 -15.37 1.69 -14.38
CA GLU A 69 -15.07 1.74 -15.81
C GLU A 69 -14.99 0.31 -16.39
N GLU A 70 -15.36 0.14 -17.66
CA GLU A 70 -15.33 -1.14 -18.41
C GLU A 70 -13.96 -1.43 -19.04
#